data_AF-A0A317W4D8-F1
#
_entry.id   AF-A0A317W4D8-F1
#
_cell.length_a   1.000
_cell.length_b   1.000
_cell.length_c   1.000
_cell.angle_alpha   90.00
_cell.angle_beta   90.00
_cell.angle_gamma   90.00
#
_symmetry.space_group_name_H-M   'P 1'
#
loop_
_entity.id
_entity.type
_entity.pdbx_description
1 polymer ?
#
loop_
_entity_poly.entity_id
_entity_poly.type
_entity_poly.pdbx_seq_one_letter_code
_entity_poly.pdbx_strand_id
1 'polypeptide(L)'
;MRKCRVCTTPRTRSVRSRVCPSLLWHSRAVHPLEWSPHLDDFLDDRLRPNAVLLEYIPNLCPIALSKFSENRVQQLHHILLEIHRAGIYHGDPYPRNMMVQEGSDRVLWIDFTYAQTLTPDSMQPYHVEWMKDEAGMMEYFLKALVFPPTALLTPDVVHASNI
;
A
#
# COMPACT_ATOMS: atom_id res chain seq x y z
N MET A 1 -9.92 13.88 -12.34
CA MET A 1 -9.78 12.99 -11.17
C MET A 1 -11.13 12.38 -10.81
N ARG A 2 -11.33 11.09 -11.09
CA ARG A 2 -12.45 10.34 -10.52
C ARG A 2 -12.20 10.27 -9.02
N LYS A 3 -13.13 10.78 -8.20
CA LYS A 3 -12.99 10.80 -6.74
C LYS A 3 -12.87 9.35 -6.26
N CYS A 4 -11.69 8.95 -5.80
CA CYS A 4 -11.53 7.72 -5.04
C CYS A 4 -12.38 7.88 -3.77
N ARG A 5 -13.51 7.17 -3.69
CA ARG A 5 -14.55 7.37 -2.68
C ARG A 5 -14.21 6.64 -1.38
N VAL A 6 -12.92 6.43 -1.12
CA VAL A 6 -12.36 5.72 0.04
C VAL A 6 -12.56 6.54 1.32
N CYS A 7 -12.52 7.87 1.22
CA CYS A 7 -12.48 8.77 2.38
C CYS A 7 -13.81 9.48 2.71
N THR A 8 -14.95 9.16 2.06
CA THR A 8 -16.21 9.94 2.25
C THR A 8 -17.48 9.14 2.52
N THR A 9 -17.45 7.80 2.54
CA THR A 9 -18.66 7.00 2.82
C THR A 9 -18.85 6.75 4.33
N PRO A 10 -20.08 6.83 4.86
CA PRO A 10 -20.36 6.55 6.28
C PRO A 10 -20.05 5.11 6.71
N ARG A 11 -20.01 4.16 5.76
CA ARG A 11 -19.71 2.73 6.01
C ARG A 11 -18.25 2.44 6.37
N THR A 12 -17.31 3.40 6.25
CA THR A 12 -15.86 3.15 6.42
C THR A 12 -15.22 3.85 7.63
N ARG A 13 -16.02 4.46 8.52
CA ARG A 13 -15.50 5.29 9.64
C ARG A 13 -14.60 4.51 10.62
N SER A 14 -14.80 3.19 10.77
CA SER A 14 -14.02 2.31 11.66
C SER A 14 -12.68 1.83 11.06
N VAL A 15 -12.51 1.94 9.73
CA VAL A 15 -11.40 1.34 8.97
C VAL A 15 -10.24 2.35 8.76
N ARG A 16 -10.47 3.63 9.03
CA ARG A 16 -9.59 4.71 8.53
C ARG A 16 -8.17 4.68 9.09
N SER A 17 -7.96 4.74 10.40
CA SER A 17 -6.61 4.92 10.97
C SER A 17 -5.72 3.67 10.92
N ARG A 18 -6.33 2.49 10.71
CA ARG A 18 -5.62 1.20 10.65
C ARG A 18 -5.21 0.79 9.24
N VAL A 19 -5.92 1.28 8.22
CA VAL A 19 -5.73 0.82 6.83
C VAL A 19 -4.87 1.77 6.01
N CYS A 20 -5.04 3.08 6.17
CA CYS A 20 -4.30 4.10 5.44
C CYS A 20 -4.15 5.37 6.29
N PRO A 21 -3.26 6.31 5.94
CA PRO A 21 -3.17 7.59 6.65
C PRO A 21 -4.49 8.37 6.62
N SER A 22 -4.84 9.02 7.72
CA SER A 22 -6.05 9.84 7.78
C SER A 22 -5.93 11.06 6.85
N LEU A 23 -6.92 11.31 5.99
CA LEU A 23 -7.00 12.54 5.21
C LEU A 23 -7.40 13.70 6.13
N LEU A 24 -6.49 14.66 6.31
CA LEU A 24 -6.69 15.84 7.15
C LEU A 24 -7.26 17.01 6.33
N TRP A 25 -6.80 17.17 5.09
CA TRP A 25 -7.22 18.28 4.24
C TRP A 25 -6.96 17.97 2.75
N HIS A 26 -7.65 18.68 1.87
CA HIS A 26 -7.37 18.68 0.44
C HIS A 26 -7.58 20.06 -0.18
N SER A 27 -6.80 20.40 -1.21
CA SER A 27 -7.01 21.58 -2.04
C SER A 27 -6.77 21.31 -3.51
N ARG A 28 -7.37 22.15 -4.34
CA ARG A 28 -7.22 22.13 -5.78
C ARG A 28 -6.48 23.35 -6.24
N ALA A 29 -5.65 23.17 -7.28
CA ALA A 29 -4.92 24.25 -7.94
C ALA A 29 -4.12 25.13 -6.97
N VAL A 30 -3.34 24.50 -6.09
CA VAL A 30 -2.43 25.17 -5.14
C VAL A 30 -1.42 26.00 -5.91
N HIS A 31 -1.15 27.22 -5.42
CA HIS A 31 -0.18 28.11 -6.05
C HIS A 31 1.25 27.72 -5.64
N PRO A 32 2.12 27.24 -6.54
CA PRO A 32 3.43 26.71 -6.14
C PRO A 32 4.34 27.75 -5.46
N LEU A 33 4.30 29.01 -5.90
CA LEU A 33 5.05 30.12 -5.29
C LEU A 33 4.77 30.31 -3.78
N GLU A 34 3.57 29.99 -3.29
CA GLU A 34 3.24 30.14 -1.85
C GLU A 34 3.96 29.10 -0.97
N TRP A 35 4.51 28.05 -1.59
CA TRP A 35 5.11 26.89 -0.91
C TRP A 35 6.57 26.67 -1.33
N SER A 36 7.22 27.70 -1.86
CA SER A 36 8.63 27.65 -2.21
C SER A 36 9.50 27.38 -0.95
N PRO A 37 10.53 26.51 -1.04
CA PRO A 37 11.05 25.87 -2.25
C PRO A 37 10.42 24.50 -2.59
N HIS A 38 9.47 24.02 -1.78
CA HIS A 38 9.02 22.61 -1.83
C HIS A 38 8.19 22.26 -3.07
N LEU A 39 7.59 23.26 -3.72
CA LEU A 39 6.81 23.08 -4.94
C LEU A 39 7.43 23.78 -6.15
N ASP A 40 8.73 24.13 -6.11
CA ASP A 40 9.38 24.87 -7.19
C ASP A 40 9.35 24.09 -8.52
N ASP A 41 9.39 22.76 -8.47
CA ASP A 41 9.28 21.89 -9.65
C ASP A 41 7.95 22.06 -10.42
N PHE A 42 6.93 22.65 -9.80
CA PHE A 42 5.61 22.88 -10.41
C PHE A 42 5.41 24.33 -10.90
N LEU A 43 6.42 25.21 -10.82
CA LEU A 43 6.26 26.63 -11.15
C LEU A 43 5.89 26.86 -12.62
N ASP A 44 6.45 26.05 -13.51
CA ASP A 44 6.24 26.15 -14.96
C ASP A 44 5.09 25.26 -15.47
N ASP A 45 4.40 24.54 -14.58
CA ASP A 45 3.31 23.66 -14.97
C ASP A 45 2.10 24.44 -15.48
N ARG A 46 1.58 24.03 -16.64
CA ARG A 46 0.35 24.59 -17.22
C ARG A 46 -0.86 24.43 -16.30
N LEU A 47 -0.90 23.35 -15.53
CA LEU A 47 -1.97 23.05 -14.57
C LEU A 47 -1.38 23.06 -13.17
N ARG A 48 -1.96 23.87 -12.28
CA ARG A 48 -1.55 23.92 -10.89
C ARG A 48 -1.78 22.57 -10.18
N PRO A 49 -0.88 22.16 -9.27
CA PRO A 49 -1.02 20.90 -8.56
C PRO A 49 -2.24 20.90 -7.63
N ASN A 50 -2.83 19.73 -7.43
CA ASN A 50 -3.76 19.49 -6.34
C ASN A 50 -2.96 18.93 -5.15
N ALA A 51 -3.38 19.26 -3.93
CA ALA A 51 -2.71 18.81 -2.72
C ALA A 51 -3.67 18.03 -1.82
N VAL A 52 -3.14 17.02 -1.15
CA VAL A 52 -3.78 16.33 -0.02
C VAL A 52 -2.83 16.38 1.16
N LEU A 53 -3.37 16.68 2.35
CA LEU A 53 -2.64 16.62 3.60
C LEU A 53 -3.09 15.38 4.36
N LEU A 54 -2.12 14.56 4.75
CA LEU A 54 -2.32 13.29 5.44
C LEU A 54 -1.79 13.36 6.86
N GLU A 55 -2.29 12.46 7.70
CA GLU A 55 -1.71 12.15 9.01
C GLU A 55 -0.20 11.88 8.89
N TYR A 56 0.59 12.60 9.68
CA TYR A 56 2.01 12.31 9.81
C TYR A 56 2.21 11.14 10.76
N ILE A 57 2.94 10.12 10.30
CA ILE A 57 3.23 8.90 11.06
C ILE A 57 4.74 8.79 11.17
N PRO A 58 5.32 8.93 12.37
CA PRO A 58 6.77 8.95 12.53
C PRO A 58 7.37 7.58 12.18
N ASN A 59 8.53 7.61 11.52
CA ASN A 59 9.30 6.44 11.11
C ASN A 59 8.55 5.47 10.18
N LEU A 60 7.62 5.99 9.38
CA LEU A 60 6.93 5.22 8.35
C LEU A 60 7.83 5.08 7.12
N CYS A 61 8.02 3.86 6.63
CA CYS A 61 8.83 3.58 5.44
C CYS A 61 8.22 2.44 4.60
N PRO A 62 8.53 2.34 3.29
CA PRO A 62 8.09 1.21 2.49
C PRO A 62 8.63 -0.12 3.03
N ILE A 63 7.85 -1.19 2.89
CA ILE A 63 8.31 -2.52 3.27
C ILE A 63 9.51 -2.93 2.40
N ALA A 64 10.51 -3.54 3.05
CA ALA A 64 11.70 -4.08 2.42
C ALA A 64 12.03 -5.44 3.05
N LEU A 65 12.86 -6.25 2.38
CA LEU A 65 13.25 -7.58 2.89
C LEU A 65 13.88 -7.50 4.29
N SER A 66 14.68 -6.47 4.57
CA SER A 66 15.29 -6.24 5.89
C SER A 66 14.30 -5.89 7.00
N LYS A 67 13.05 -5.55 6.64
CA LYS A 67 11.97 -5.14 7.53
C LYS A 67 10.80 -6.12 7.51
N PHE A 68 10.99 -7.26 6.86
CA PHE A 68 10.01 -8.32 6.81
C PHE A 68 9.77 -8.89 8.21
N SER A 69 8.50 -9.09 8.54
CA SER A 69 8.07 -10.01 9.59
C SER A 69 6.78 -10.67 9.15
N GLU A 70 6.56 -11.91 9.59
CA GLU A 70 5.33 -12.63 9.25
C GLU A 70 4.08 -11.85 9.71
N ASN A 71 4.12 -11.26 10.91
CA ASN A 71 3.04 -10.42 11.45
C ASN A 71 2.71 -9.24 10.52
N ARG A 72 3.71 -8.49 10.06
CA ARG A 72 3.51 -7.32 9.19
C ARG A 72 2.84 -7.69 7.87
N VAL A 73 3.30 -8.78 7.23
CA VAL A 73 2.75 -9.17 5.93
C VAL A 73 1.35 -9.79 6.08
N GLN A 74 1.10 -10.54 7.16
CA GLN A 74 -0.25 -11.02 7.48
C GLN A 74 -1.21 -9.85 7.72
N GLN A 75 -0.77 -8.80 8.41
CA GLN A 75 -1.57 -7.59 8.61
C GLN A 75 -1.81 -6.83 7.29
N LEU A 76 -0.80 -6.66 6.44
CA LEU A 76 -0.94 -6.03 5.12
C LEU A 76 -1.95 -6.79 4.25
N HIS A 77 -1.88 -8.12 4.24
CA HIS A 77 -2.83 -8.98 3.55
C HIS A 77 -4.24 -8.83 4.13
N HIS A 78 -4.39 -8.85 5.46
CA HIS A 78 -5.68 -8.67 6.10
C HIS A 78 -6.34 -7.33 5.73
N ILE A 79 -5.56 -6.25 5.78
CA ILE A 79 -6.01 -4.91 5.41
C ILE A 79 -6.43 -4.85 3.95
N LEU A 80 -5.69 -5.48 3.03
CA LEU A 80 -6.06 -5.56 1.62
C LEU A 80 -7.41 -6.24 1.43
N LEU A 81 -7.68 -7.33 2.17
CA LEU A 81 -8.99 -7.98 2.16
C LEU A 81 -10.09 -7.07 2.74
N GLU A 82 -9.80 -6.23 3.74
CA GLU A 82 -10.75 -5.22 4.23
C GLU A 82 -11.04 -4.15 3.17
N ILE A 83 -10.03 -3.71 2.42
CA ILE A 83 -10.19 -2.79 1.27
C ILE A 83 -11.13 -3.42 0.23
N HIS A 84 -10.91 -4.70 -0.12
CA HIS A 84 -11.79 -5.44 -1.05
C HIS A 84 -13.21 -5.59 -0.53
N ARG A 85 -13.39 -5.95 0.75
CA ARG A 85 -14.72 -6.06 1.40
C ARG A 85 -15.47 -4.72 1.42
N ALA A 86 -14.76 -3.61 1.47
CA ALA A 86 -15.34 -2.27 1.33
C ALA A 86 -15.73 -1.92 -0.12
N GLY A 87 -15.54 -2.84 -1.07
CA GLY A 87 -15.82 -2.63 -2.49
C GLY A 87 -14.77 -1.76 -3.17
N ILE A 88 -13.52 -1.82 -2.73
CA ILE A 88 -12.42 -1.06 -3.33
C ILE A 88 -11.42 -2.05 -3.92
N TYR A 89 -11.13 -1.92 -5.20
CA TYR A 89 -9.97 -2.54 -5.84
C TYR A 89 -8.80 -1.56 -5.75
N HIS A 90 -7.63 -1.96 -5.25
CA HIS A 90 -6.50 -1.04 -5.09
C HIS A 90 -5.78 -0.81 -6.43
N GLY A 91 -5.47 -1.88 -7.15
CA GLY A 91 -4.93 -1.85 -8.51
C GLY A 91 -3.44 -1.55 -8.62
N ASP A 92 -2.74 -1.47 -7.49
CA ASP A 92 -1.30 -1.24 -7.46
C ASP A 92 -0.66 -1.82 -6.17
N PRO A 93 -0.82 -3.12 -5.91
CA PRO A 93 -0.53 -3.75 -4.61
C PRO A 93 0.98 -4.02 -4.40
N TYR A 94 1.87 -3.18 -4.93
CA TYR A 94 3.30 -3.44 -4.89
C TYR A 94 3.95 -2.94 -3.59
N PRO A 95 5.10 -3.52 -3.17
CA PRO A 95 5.77 -3.17 -1.91
C PRO A 95 6.01 -1.68 -1.66
N ARG A 96 6.19 -0.86 -2.71
CA ARG A 96 6.33 0.61 -2.57
C ARG A 96 5.13 1.31 -1.91
N ASN A 97 3.95 0.69 -2.04
CA ASN A 97 2.68 1.20 -1.49
C ASN A 97 2.31 0.54 -0.15
N MET A 98 3.13 -0.41 0.31
CA MET A 98 2.99 -1.07 1.60
C MET A 98 3.95 -0.42 2.58
N MET A 99 3.41 0.20 3.62
CA MET A 99 4.19 0.96 4.58
C MET A 99 4.27 0.23 5.91
N VAL A 100 5.43 0.28 6.55
CA VAL A 100 5.70 -0.26 7.88
C VAL A 100 6.27 0.85 8.76
N GLN A 101 5.86 0.88 10.02
CA GLN A 101 6.42 1.80 11.00
C GLN A 101 7.62 1.14 11.70
N GLU A 102 8.78 1.79 11.68
CA GLU A 102 9.93 1.29 12.45
C GLU A 102 9.68 1.41 13.95
N GLY A 103 10.12 0.39 14.70
CA GLY A 103 9.91 0.30 16.15
C GLY A 103 8.52 -0.18 16.58
N SER A 104 7.60 -0.45 15.64
CA SER A 104 6.31 -1.08 15.92
C SER A 104 5.93 -2.09 14.82
N ASP A 105 4.80 -2.79 14.99
CA ASP A 105 4.23 -3.65 13.94
C ASP A 105 3.14 -2.93 13.12
N ARG A 106 2.97 -1.61 13.26
CA ARG A 106 1.96 -0.86 12.49
C ARG A 106 2.30 -0.93 11.00
N VAL A 107 1.34 -1.38 10.20
CA VAL A 107 1.42 -1.39 8.73
C VAL A 107 0.25 -0.63 8.11
N LEU A 108 0.45 -0.07 6.92
CA LEU A 108 -0.54 0.75 6.21
C LEU A 108 -0.40 0.59 4.71
N TRP A 109 -1.47 0.86 3.98
CA TRP A 109 -1.45 1.02 2.52
C TRP A 109 -1.53 2.50 2.16
N ILE A 110 -0.79 2.89 1.12
CA ILE A 110 -0.81 4.23 0.52
C ILE A 110 -1.02 4.13 -0.99
N ASP A 111 -1.14 5.29 -1.64
CA ASP A 111 -1.25 5.41 -3.10
C ASP A 111 -2.46 4.70 -3.74
N PHE A 112 -3.64 5.27 -3.52
CA PHE A 112 -4.91 4.82 -4.11
C PHE A 112 -5.19 5.49 -5.46
N THR A 113 -4.16 5.91 -6.21
CA THR A 113 -4.35 6.64 -7.47
C THR A 113 -4.99 5.79 -8.58
N TYR A 114 -4.71 4.48 -8.59
CA TYR A 114 -5.34 3.50 -9.49
C TYR A 114 -6.61 2.85 -8.91
N ALA A 115 -6.95 3.16 -7.66
CA ALA A 115 -8.01 2.47 -6.97
C ALA A 115 -9.39 2.77 -7.56
N GLN A 116 -10.24 1.74 -7.57
CA GLN A 116 -11.59 1.81 -8.10
C GLN A 116 -12.61 1.44 -7.02
N THR A 117 -13.62 2.29 -6.85
CA THR A 117 -14.76 1.98 -5.98
C THR A 117 -15.83 1.25 -6.79
N LEU A 118 -16.06 -0.01 -6.43
CA LEU A 118 -16.99 -0.94 -7.05
C LEU A 118 -18.23 -1.04 -6.16
N THR A 119 -19.33 -0.42 -6.58
CA THR A 119 -20.65 -0.63 -5.98
C THR A 119 -21.24 -1.95 -6.46
N PRO A 120 -22.20 -2.56 -5.74
CA PRO A 120 -22.90 -3.76 -6.19
C PRO A 120 -23.41 -3.65 -7.63
N ASP A 121 -23.93 -2.47 -8.02
CA ASP A 121 -24.46 -2.21 -9.37
C ASP A 121 -23.39 -2.12 -10.46
N SER A 122 -22.15 -1.75 -10.10
CA SER A 122 -21.02 -1.59 -11.02
C SER A 122 -20.07 -2.79 -11.04
N MET A 123 -20.21 -3.70 -10.07
CA MET A 123 -19.36 -4.86 -9.92
C MET A 123 -19.68 -5.87 -11.01
N GLN A 124 -18.63 -6.40 -11.63
CA GLN A 124 -18.71 -7.37 -12.71
C GLN A 124 -17.88 -8.58 -12.29
N PRO A 125 -18.11 -9.77 -12.86
CA PRO A 125 -17.37 -10.98 -12.45
C PRO A 125 -15.85 -10.80 -12.53
N TYR A 126 -15.33 -10.14 -13.56
CA TYR A 126 -13.89 -9.89 -13.70
C TYR A 126 -13.32 -8.95 -12.63
N HIS A 127 -14.12 -8.06 -12.05
CA HIS A 127 -13.68 -7.24 -10.92
C HIS A 127 -13.42 -8.09 -9.67
N VAL A 128 -14.20 -9.16 -9.49
CA VAL A 128 -14.00 -10.12 -8.40
C VAL A 128 -12.70 -10.89 -8.62
N GLU A 129 -12.43 -11.30 -9.86
CA GLU A 129 -11.16 -11.96 -10.22
C GLU A 129 -9.95 -11.03 -9.99
N TRP A 130 -10.02 -9.74 -10.36
CA TRP A 130 -8.94 -8.79 -10.07
C TRP A 130 -8.62 -8.67 -8.58
N MET A 131 -9.65 -8.63 -7.72
CA MET A 131 -9.44 -8.60 -6.27
C MET A 131 -8.85 -9.91 -5.76
N LYS A 132 -9.25 -11.06 -6.32
CA LYS A 132 -8.64 -12.36 -5.99
C LYS A 132 -7.18 -12.43 -6.42
N ASP A 133 -6.84 -11.94 -7.62
CA ASP A 133 -5.46 -11.92 -8.12
C ASP A 133 -4.58 -11.02 -7.24
N GLU A 134 -5.10 -9.85 -6.85
CA GLU A 134 -4.43 -8.91 -5.95
C GLU A 134 -4.16 -9.53 -4.57
N ALA A 135 -5.14 -10.24 -3.99
CA ALA A 135 -4.96 -10.97 -2.73
C ALA A 135 -4.02 -12.18 -2.88
N GLY A 136 -4.15 -12.93 -3.98
CA GLY A 136 -3.35 -14.10 -4.28
C GLY A 136 -1.87 -13.79 -4.47
N MET A 137 -1.55 -12.63 -5.05
CA MET A 137 -0.17 -12.13 -5.12
C MET A 137 0.43 -11.98 -3.70
N MET A 138 -0.32 -11.42 -2.76
CA MET A 138 0.14 -11.26 -1.38
C MET A 138 0.28 -12.61 -0.66
N GLU A 139 -0.65 -13.54 -0.89
CA GLU A 139 -0.56 -14.90 -0.34
C GLU A 139 0.68 -15.63 -0.87
N TYR A 140 1.00 -15.46 -2.15
CA TYR A 140 2.23 -15.99 -2.73
C TYR A 140 3.48 -15.42 -2.06
N PHE A 141 3.54 -14.09 -1.87
CA PHE A 141 4.66 -13.45 -1.16
C PHE A 141 4.82 -13.99 0.27
N LEU A 142 3.72 -14.13 1.00
CA LEU A 142 3.70 -14.73 2.34
C LEU A 142 4.33 -16.13 2.32
N LYS A 143 3.86 -17.00 1.43
CA LYS A 143 4.35 -18.38 1.32
C LYS A 143 5.83 -18.41 0.95
N ALA A 144 6.26 -17.60 -0.02
CA ALA A 144 7.64 -17.57 -0.48
C ALA A 144 8.63 -17.10 0.60
N LEU A 145 8.19 -16.21 1.49
CA LEU A 145 9.06 -15.63 2.55
C LEU A 145 9.03 -16.43 3.85
N VAL A 146 7.92 -17.11 4.17
CA VAL A 146 7.81 -17.98 5.36
C VAL A 146 8.36 -19.38 5.09
N PHE A 147 8.18 -19.89 3.88
CA PHE A 147 8.67 -21.20 3.43
C PHE A 147 9.53 -21.04 2.18
N PRO A 148 10.73 -20.44 2.29
CA PRO A 148 11.61 -20.34 1.14
C PRO A 148 11.85 -21.74 0.59
N PRO A 149 11.73 -21.96 -0.74
CA PRO A 149 11.97 -23.27 -1.31
C PRO A 149 13.35 -23.76 -0.87
N THR A 150 13.38 -24.93 -0.25
CA THR A 150 14.53 -25.55 0.42
C THR A 150 15.75 -25.76 -0.49
N ALA A 151 15.62 -25.49 -1.79
CA ALA A 151 16.61 -25.76 -2.83
C ALA A 151 17.77 -24.75 -2.92
N LEU A 152 17.81 -23.68 -2.11
CA LEU A 152 18.89 -22.67 -2.18
C LEU A 152 19.67 -22.47 -0.89
N LEU A 153 19.42 -23.28 0.15
CA LEU A 153 20.15 -23.21 1.42
C LEU A 153 20.66 -24.60 1.83
N THR A 154 21.45 -25.23 0.97
CA THR A 154 22.44 -26.19 1.46
C THR A 154 23.67 -25.39 1.90
N PRO A 155 24.05 -25.40 3.19
CA PRO A 155 25.41 -25.01 3.53
C PRO A 155 26.33 -26.05 2.88
N ASP A 156 27.16 -25.63 1.93
CA ASP A 156 28.24 -26.49 1.46
C ASP A 156 29.10 -26.87 2.66
N VAL A 157 29.02 -28.15 3.01
CA VAL A 157 29.72 -28.76 4.14
C VAL A 157 31.20 -28.81 3.82
N VAL A 158 31.97 -28.06 4.62
CA VAL A 158 33.21 -28.43 5.33
C VAL A 158 34.07 -29.56 4.72
N HIS A 159 35.33 -29.20 4.43
CA HIS A 159 36.54 -30.04 4.40
C HIS A 159 36.43 -31.52 3.95
N ALA A 160 36.96 -31.77 2.75
CA ALA A 160 37.95 -32.83 2.50
C ALA A 160 38.77 -32.35 1.28
N SER A 161 40.09 -32.19 1.34
CA SER A 161 41.01 -33.32 1.38
C SER A 161 42.43 -32.83 1.72
N ASN A 162 43.05 -33.48 2.69
CA ASN A 162 44.50 -33.65 2.71
C ASN A 162 44.88 -34.49 1.50
N ILE A 163 45.70 -33.94 0.58
CA ILE A 163 46.82 -34.61 -0.09
C ILE A 163 47.93 -33.57 -0.21
#